data_AF-A0AAD9Q4L9-F1
#
_entry.id   AF-A0AAD9Q4L9-F1
#
_cell.length_a   1.000
_cell.length_b   1.000
_cell.length_c   1.000
_cell.angle_alpha   90.00
_cell.angle_beta   90.00
_cell.angle_gamma   90.00
#
_symmetry.space_group_name_H-M   'P 1'
#
loop_
_entity.id
_entity.type
_entity.pdbx_description
1 polymer ?
#
loop_
_entity_poly.entity_id
_entity_poly.type
_entity_poly.pdbx_seq_one_letter_code
_entity_poly.pdbx_strand_id
1 'polypeptide(L)'
;MFQEALASVVMAVFFFASISLADEKCKYGATNQHLCQKTCNSRYCGCAMDKLSQFSSCTQKCNFDSSCNKMVCSGGNTCSQLCFFGRCNMKCLSSKSCYQSCLWKAKCHELTCTSSTCNQVCANCTMVCPEGVENCRQMCLGGECHMKCFARNCRRQCFGGKCNSIGYTTTSKASLVQGSFWTCVLWATLSYN
;
A
#
# COMPACT_ATOMS: atom_id res chain seq x y z
N MET A 1 -37.88 28.20 -32.92
CA MET A 1 -38.09 27.60 -31.58
C MET A 1 -37.37 26.27 -31.35
N PHE A 2 -36.89 25.55 -32.38
CA PHE A 2 -36.19 24.25 -32.22
C PHE A 2 -34.67 24.37 -31.92
N GLN A 3 -34.02 25.48 -32.29
CA GLN A 3 -32.57 25.67 -32.18
C GLN A 3 -32.10 25.95 -30.74
N GLU A 4 -32.87 26.75 -29.99
CA GLU A 4 -32.57 27.17 -28.60
C GLU A 4 -32.61 25.99 -27.61
N ALA A 5 -33.50 25.02 -27.86
CA ALA A 5 -33.65 23.83 -27.02
C ALA A 5 -32.44 22.88 -27.13
N LEU A 6 -31.86 22.75 -28.34
CA LEU A 6 -30.69 21.91 -28.58
C LEU A 6 -29.45 22.46 -27.86
N ALA A 7 -29.22 23.77 -27.90
CA ALA A 7 -28.08 24.39 -27.22
C ALA A 7 -28.14 24.21 -25.70
N SER A 8 -29.32 24.35 -25.10
CA SER A 8 -29.52 24.18 -23.65
C SER A 8 -29.33 22.72 -23.20
N VAL A 9 -29.81 21.75 -23.99
CA VAL A 9 -29.61 20.31 -23.73
C VAL A 9 -28.13 19.93 -23.88
N VAL A 10 -27.46 20.42 -24.92
CA VAL A 10 -26.03 20.14 -25.15
C VAL A 10 -25.18 20.70 -24.02
N MET A 11 -25.42 21.94 -23.59
CA MET A 11 -24.72 22.55 -22.46
C MET A 11 -25.01 21.83 -21.14
N ALA A 12 -26.25 21.41 -20.89
CA ALA A 12 -26.59 20.60 -19.72
C ALA A 12 -25.89 19.25 -19.74
N VAL A 13 -25.83 18.54 -20.88
CA VAL A 13 -25.09 17.27 -21.01
C VAL A 13 -23.59 17.46 -20.77
N PHE A 14 -22.98 18.54 -21.28
CA PHE A 14 -21.58 18.87 -20.99
C PHE A 14 -21.33 19.20 -19.51
N PHE A 15 -22.25 19.92 -18.85
CA PHE A 15 -22.19 20.19 -17.42
C PHE A 15 -22.40 18.92 -16.57
N PHE A 16 -23.36 18.05 -16.91
CA PHE A 16 -23.57 16.79 -16.19
C PHE A 16 -22.42 15.79 -16.40
N ALA A 17 -21.80 15.77 -17.58
CA ALA A 17 -20.61 14.97 -17.86
C ALA A 17 -19.37 15.45 -17.07
N SER A 18 -19.30 16.73 -16.71
CA SER A 18 -18.21 17.27 -15.89
C SER A 18 -18.45 17.14 -14.38
N ILE A 19 -19.70 16.99 -13.93
CA ILE A 19 -20.07 16.86 -12.50
C ILE A 19 -20.01 15.40 -11.99
N SER A 20 -19.92 14.39 -12.86
CA SER A 20 -19.99 12.96 -12.47
C SER A 20 -18.70 12.15 -12.63
N LEU A 21 -17.54 12.81 -12.79
CA LEU A 21 -16.24 12.14 -12.64
C LEU A 21 -15.93 11.88 -11.16
N ALA A 22 -16.67 10.94 -10.55
CA ALA A 22 -16.09 10.14 -9.49
C ALA A 22 -14.85 9.48 -10.09
N ASP A 23 -13.65 9.94 -9.71
CA ASP A 23 -12.38 9.50 -10.28
C ASP A 23 -12.35 7.97 -10.36
N GLU A 24 -12.40 7.41 -11.58
CA GLU A 24 -12.42 5.97 -11.83
C GLU A 24 -11.23 5.27 -11.14
N LYS A 25 -10.19 6.03 -10.81
CA LYS A 25 -8.97 5.51 -10.17
C LYS A 25 -9.11 5.35 -8.65
N CYS A 26 -10.05 6.03 -8.00
CA CYS A 26 -10.49 5.78 -6.62
C CYS A 26 -11.89 5.14 -6.58
N LYS A 27 -12.24 4.34 -7.60
CA LYS A 27 -13.54 3.67 -7.66
C LYS A 27 -13.79 2.82 -6.41
N TYR A 28 -14.99 2.97 -5.83
CA TYR A 28 -15.42 2.34 -4.57
C TYR A 28 -14.65 2.79 -3.32
N GLY A 29 -13.91 3.91 -3.40
CA GLY A 29 -13.28 4.58 -2.26
C GLY A 29 -13.91 5.95 -1.97
N ALA A 30 -13.43 6.58 -0.90
CA ALA A 30 -13.73 7.96 -0.54
C ALA A 30 -12.48 8.83 -0.70
N THR A 31 -12.64 10.02 -1.25
CA THR A 31 -11.56 11.00 -1.39
C THR A 31 -11.70 12.11 -0.36
N ASN A 32 -10.62 12.45 0.35
CA ASN A 32 -10.59 13.59 1.28
C ASN A 32 -9.32 14.41 1.05
N GLN A 33 -9.51 15.66 0.59
CA GLN A 33 -8.51 16.69 0.29
C GLN A 33 -7.38 16.29 -0.67
N HIS A 34 -6.60 15.23 -0.38
CA HIS A 34 -5.61 14.63 -1.29
C HIS A 34 -5.39 13.12 -1.08
N LEU A 35 -6.29 12.44 -0.38
CA LEU A 35 -6.19 11.02 -0.04
C LEU A 35 -7.38 10.25 -0.60
N CYS A 36 -7.10 9.19 -1.37
CA CYS A 36 -8.06 8.15 -1.70
C CYS A 36 -8.01 7.06 -0.62
N GLN A 37 -9.11 6.80 0.08
CA GLN A 37 -9.25 5.70 1.03
C GLN A 37 -10.22 4.67 0.47
N LYS A 38 -9.82 3.41 0.41
CA LYS A 38 -10.71 2.34 -0.06
C LYS A 38 -10.59 1.06 0.74
N THR A 39 -11.73 0.39 0.86
CA THR A 39 -11.84 -0.96 1.40
C THR A 39 -12.19 -1.91 0.26
N CYS A 40 -11.36 -2.92 0.05
CA CYS A 40 -11.46 -3.85 -1.06
C CYS A 40 -12.13 -5.15 -0.66
N ASN A 41 -13.16 -5.54 -1.42
CA ASN A 41 -13.93 -6.78 -1.24
C ASN A 41 -13.71 -7.79 -2.38
N SER A 42 -12.78 -7.51 -3.30
CA SER A 42 -12.53 -8.32 -4.49
C SER A 42 -11.10 -8.86 -4.52
N ARG A 43 -10.86 -9.87 -5.35
CA ARG A 43 -9.52 -10.44 -5.58
C ARG A 43 -8.51 -9.41 -6.08
N TYR A 44 -8.99 -8.36 -6.75
CA TYR A 44 -8.18 -7.25 -7.24
C TYR A 44 -8.54 -5.95 -6.52
N CYS A 45 -7.51 -5.21 -6.12
CA CYS A 45 -7.61 -3.96 -5.39
C CYS A 45 -6.57 -2.97 -5.95
N GLY A 46 -6.96 -2.13 -6.92
CA GLY A 46 -6.06 -1.24 -7.65
C GLY A 46 -6.27 0.23 -7.31
N CYS A 47 -5.20 1.01 -7.08
CA CYS A 47 -5.23 2.48 -7.00
C CYS A 47 -4.15 2.99 -7.94
N ALA A 48 -4.53 3.82 -8.90
CA ALA A 48 -3.59 4.50 -9.77
C ALA A 48 -3.76 6.00 -9.55
N MET A 49 -2.66 6.73 -9.43
CA MET A 49 -2.67 8.19 -9.33
C MET A 49 -1.88 8.76 -10.49
N ASP A 50 -2.45 9.74 -11.18
CA ASP A 50 -1.75 10.50 -12.21
C ASP A 50 -1.89 12.02 -11.97
N LYS A 51 -1.38 12.83 -12.90
CA LYS A 51 -1.41 14.30 -12.78
C LYS A 51 -2.82 14.89 -12.78
N LEU A 52 -3.83 14.14 -13.24
CA LEU A 52 -5.23 14.57 -13.30
C LEU A 52 -6.03 14.13 -12.07
N SER A 53 -5.48 13.23 -11.25
CA SER A 53 -6.13 12.80 -10.01
C SER A 53 -6.19 13.95 -9.00
N GLN A 54 -7.35 14.09 -8.34
CA GLN A 54 -7.55 15.08 -7.26
C GLN A 54 -6.81 14.71 -5.96
N PHE A 55 -6.29 13.49 -5.89
CA PHE A 55 -5.54 12.95 -4.78
C PHE A 55 -4.14 12.52 -5.21
N SER A 56 -3.19 12.66 -4.30
CA SER A 56 -1.80 12.24 -4.50
C SER A 56 -1.38 11.12 -3.57
N SER A 57 -2.26 10.68 -2.68
CA SER A 57 -2.03 9.58 -1.77
C SER A 57 -3.16 8.57 -1.82
N CYS A 58 -2.86 7.31 -1.55
CA CYS A 58 -3.86 6.25 -1.54
C CYS A 58 -3.65 5.25 -0.42
N THR A 59 -4.74 4.94 0.30
CA THR A 59 -4.81 3.90 1.33
C THR A 59 -5.77 2.81 0.87
N GLN A 60 -5.27 1.58 0.85
CA GLN A 60 -6.00 0.39 0.43
C GLN A 60 -6.06 -0.59 1.59
N LYS A 61 -7.25 -0.97 2.03
CA LYS A 61 -7.45 -1.98 3.06
C LYS A 61 -8.19 -3.17 2.45
N CYS A 62 -7.70 -4.38 2.65
CA CYS A 62 -8.51 -5.56 2.34
C CYS A 62 -9.56 -5.75 3.42
N ASN A 63 -10.80 -5.99 3.02
CA ASN A 63 -11.88 -6.25 3.95
C ASN A 63 -11.67 -7.56 4.71
N PHE A 64 -12.19 -7.61 5.94
CA PHE A 64 -12.00 -8.72 6.88
C PHE A 64 -12.48 -10.06 6.31
N ASP A 65 -13.65 -10.08 5.67
CA ASP A 65 -14.28 -11.30 5.12
C ASP A 65 -13.90 -11.58 3.65
N SER A 66 -12.82 -11.00 3.16
CA SER A 66 -12.44 -11.05 1.75
C SER A 66 -11.00 -11.54 1.54
N SER A 67 -10.67 -11.85 0.29
CA SER A 67 -9.28 -12.15 -0.11
C SER A 67 -8.90 -11.26 -1.28
N CYS A 68 -7.97 -10.34 -1.04
CA CYS A 68 -7.47 -9.38 -2.01
C CYS A 68 -6.14 -9.85 -2.61
N ASN A 69 -6.20 -10.97 -3.34
CA ASN A 69 -5.02 -11.66 -3.88
C ASN A 69 -4.03 -10.76 -4.64
N LYS A 70 -4.50 -9.62 -5.17
CA LYS A 70 -3.70 -8.64 -5.89
C LYS A 70 -4.07 -7.21 -5.48
N MET A 71 -3.28 -6.62 -4.59
CA MET A 71 -3.37 -5.21 -4.20
C MET A 71 -2.26 -4.42 -4.91
N VAL A 72 -2.62 -3.46 -5.75
CA VAL A 72 -1.68 -2.66 -6.54
C VAL A 72 -1.92 -1.18 -6.27
N CYS A 73 -0.87 -0.47 -5.87
CA CYS A 73 -0.92 0.98 -5.69
C CYS A 73 0.20 1.61 -6.52
N SER A 74 -0.13 2.52 -7.44
CA SER A 74 0.83 3.08 -8.40
C SER A 74 0.67 4.59 -8.59
N GLY A 75 1.78 5.26 -8.89
CA GLY A 75 1.82 6.70 -9.08
C GLY A 75 1.72 7.49 -7.78
N GLY A 76 1.42 8.79 -7.88
CA GLY A 76 1.24 9.67 -6.72
C GLY A 76 2.46 9.74 -5.79
N ASN A 77 2.27 10.36 -4.64
CA ASN A 77 3.28 10.54 -3.60
C ASN A 77 3.36 9.33 -2.66
N THR A 78 2.21 8.94 -2.08
CA THR A 78 2.20 7.97 -0.98
C THR A 78 1.17 6.87 -1.19
N CYS A 79 1.58 5.63 -0.94
CA CYS A 79 0.70 4.47 -0.95
C CYS A 79 0.75 3.73 0.39
N SER A 80 -0.41 3.36 0.92
CA SER A 80 -0.56 2.52 2.10
C SER A 80 -1.42 1.31 1.75
N GLN A 81 -0.89 0.10 1.96
CA GLN A 81 -1.57 -1.16 1.69
C GLN A 81 -1.64 -1.98 2.97
N LEU A 82 -2.85 -2.30 3.39
CA LEU A 82 -3.15 -2.93 4.67
C LEU A 82 -3.92 -4.23 4.43
N CYS A 83 -3.38 -5.34 4.92
CA CYS A 83 -4.05 -6.62 4.92
C CYS A 83 -3.88 -7.30 6.29
N PHE A 84 -5.00 -7.50 6.98
CA PHE A 84 -5.04 -8.12 8.31
C PHE A 84 -5.67 -9.52 8.30
N PHE A 85 -6.43 -9.84 7.23
CA PHE A 85 -7.14 -11.10 7.05
C PHE A 85 -7.17 -11.50 5.57
N GLY A 86 -7.49 -12.77 5.32
CA GLY A 86 -7.56 -13.30 3.97
C GLY A 86 -6.20 -13.45 3.28
N ARG A 87 -6.22 -13.69 1.96
CA ARG A 87 -5.01 -13.76 1.15
C ARG A 87 -4.77 -12.42 0.44
N CYS A 88 -3.57 -11.88 0.58
CA CYS A 88 -3.20 -10.62 -0.07
C CYS A 88 -1.79 -10.69 -0.64
N ASN A 89 -1.58 -10.13 -1.83
CA ASN A 89 -0.24 -9.81 -2.31
C ASN A 89 -0.20 -8.33 -2.66
N MET A 90 0.82 -7.64 -2.15
CA MET A 90 0.88 -6.19 -2.20
C MET A 90 2.01 -5.76 -3.12
N LYS A 91 1.67 -4.93 -4.11
CA LYS A 91 2.63 -4.29 -5.02
C LYS A 91 2.48 -2.78 -4.94
N CYS A 92 3.57 -2.10 -4.62
CA CYS A 92 3.60 -0.67 -4.41
C CYS A 92 4.61 -0.01 -5.37
N LEU A 93 4.09 0.89 -6.20
CA LEU A 93 4.75 1.59 -7.30
C LEU A 93 4.53 3.10 -7.18
N SER A 94 4.52 3.62 -5.94
CA SER A 94 4.39 5.05 -5.71
C SER A 94 5.70 5.78 -6.00
N SER A 95 5.66 7.08 -6.28
CA SER A 95 6.89 7.82 -6.60
C SER A 95 7.74 8.11 -5.35
N LYS A 96 7.14 8.36 -4.18
CA LYS A 96 7.89 8.75 -2.97
C LYS A 96 7.90 7.66 -1.91
N SER A 97 6.72 7.30 -1.39
CA SER A 97 6.62 6.51 -0.16
C SER A 97 5.60 5.38 -0.26
N CYS A 98 5.97 4.23 0.28
CA CYS A 98 5.11 3.07 0.38
C CYS A 98 5.14 2.46 1.77
N TYR A 99 3.95 2.16 2.27
CA TYR A 99 3.73 1.40 3.50
C TYR A 99 2.92 0.15 3.16
N GLN A 100 3.46 -1.02 3.50
CA GLN A 100 2.82 -2.31 3.27
C GLN A 100 2.79 -3.08 4.58
N SER A 101 1.60 -3.44 5.04
CA SER A 101 1.39 -4.17 6.30
C SER A 101 0.57 -5.42 6.05
N CYS A 102 1.17 -6.58 6.28
CA CYS A 102 0.50 -7.88 6.23
C CYS A 102 0.59 -8.57 7.59
N LEU A 103 -0.43 -8.43 8.42
CA LEU A 103 -0.36 -8.84 9.81
C LEU A 103 -1.53 -9.75 10.22
N TRP A 104 -1.46 -10.21 11.47
CA TRP A 104 -2.50 -10.98 12.15
C TRP A 104 -2.73 -12.34 11.49
N LYS A 105 -3.91 -12.58 10.91
CA LYS A 105 -4.26 -13.85 10.24
C LYS A 105 -4.19 -13.76 8.72
N ALA A 106 -3.68 -12.64 8.19
CA ALA A 106 -3.45 -12.49 6.75
C ALA A 106 -2.42 -13.51 6.26
N LYS A 107 -2.63 -13.99 5.04
CA LYS A 107 -1.69 -14.85 4.32
C LYS A 107 -1.16 -14.08 3.12
N CYS A 108 0.00 -13.45 3.29
CA CYS A 108 0.69 -12.81 2.19
C CYS A 108 1.86 -13.63 1.72
N HIS A 109 1.91 -13.89 0.42
CA HIS A 109 3.06 -14.56 -0.16
C HIS A 109 4.20 -13.56 -0.38
N GLU A 110 3.87 -12.42 -1.00
CA GLU A 110 4.86 -11.42 -1.37
C GLU A 110 4.37 -9.97 -1.17
N LEU A 111 5.27 -9.14 -0.65
CA LEU A 111 5.18 -7.69 -0.58
C LEU A 111 6.30 -7.11 -1.43
N THR A 112 5.96 -6.43 -2.53
CA THR A 112 6.93 -5.81 -3.44
C THR A 112 6.77 -4.30 -3.43
N CYS A 113 7.88 -3.59 -3.22
CA CYS A 113 7.92 -2.13 -3.16
C CYS A 113 9.01 -1.55 -4.07
N THR A 114 8.64 -0.61 -4.93
CA THR A 114 9.53 0.04 -5.92
C THR A 114 9.63 1.56 -5.73
N SER A 115 9.08 2.08 -4.64
CA SER A 115 9.14 3.51 -4.30
C SER A 115 10.49 3.92 -3.75
N SER A 116 10.80 5.21 -3.79
CA SER A 116 12.03 5.75 -3.19
C SER A 116 12.18 5.33 -1.73
N THR A 117 11.10 5.38 -0.94
CA THR A 117 11.06 4.91 0.45
C THR A 117 10.02 3.81 0.64
N CYS A 118 10.46 2.67 1.16
CA CYS A 118 9.66 1.48 1.40
C CYS A 118 9.66 1.10 2.88
N ASN A 119 8.47 0.87 3.44
CA ASN A 119 8.28 0.29 4.77
C ASN A 119 7.40 -0.95 4.63
N GLN A 120 7.97 -2.12 4.85
CA GLN A 120 7.31 -3.42 4.70
C GLN A 120 7.29 -4.13 6.05
N VAL A 121 6.11 -4.56 6.46
CA VAL A 121 5.90 -5.30 7.70
C VAL A 121 5.08 -6.54 7.40
N CYS A 122 5.58 -7.72 7.82
CA CYS A 122 4.81 -8.94 7.70
C CYS A 122 5.14 -10.01 8.74
N ALA A 123 4.31 -11.06 8.75
CA ALA A 123 4.63 -12.35 9.35
C ALA A 123 4.48 -13.45 8.29
N ASN A 124 5.41 -14.40 8.24
CA ASN A 124 5.43 -15.53 7.31
C ASN A 124 5.28 -15.14 5.82
N CYS A 125 6.18 -14.31 5.29
CA CYS A 125 6.07 -13.75 3.93
C CYS A 125 7.43 -13.46 3.26
N THR A 126 7.40 -13.16 1.95
CA THR A 126 8.55 -12.56 1.25
C THR A 126 8.38 -11.05 1.12
N MET A 127 9.37 -10.29 1.59
CA MET A 127 9.47 -8.84 1.39
C MET A 127 10.54 -8.55 0.35
N VAL A 128 10.21 -7.71 -0.64
CA VAL A 128 11.07 -7.39 -1.78
C VAL A 128 11.18 -5.88 -1.97
N CYS A 129 12.42 -5.38 -1.91
CA CYS A 129 12.84 -4.08 -2.40
C CYS A 129 13.92 -4.29 -3.47
N PRO A 130 13.64 -4.04 -4.75
CA PRO A 130 14.60 -4.19 -5.83
C PRO A 130 15.60 -3.02 -5.87
N GLU A 131 16.51 -3.06 -6.84
CA GLU A 131 17.41 -1.94 -7.16
C GLU A 131 16.62 -0.69 -7.57
N GLY A 132 17.20 0.49 -7.34
CA GLY A 132 16.56 1.79 -7.60
C GLY A 132 15.72 2.33 -6.43
N VAL A 133 15.51 1.54 -5.37
CA VAL A 133 14.93 2.01 -4.10
C VAL A 133 16.02 2.70 -3.26
N GLU A 134 15.75 3.89 -2.73
CA GLU A 134 16.73 4.62 -1.91
C GLU A 134 16.76 4.09 -0.47
N ASN A 135 15.59 3.94 0.15
CA ASN A 135 15.46 3.52 1.54
C ASN A 135 14.43 2.41 1.66
N CYS A 136 14.83 1.26 2.19
CA CYS A 136 13.94 0.15 2.43
C CYS A 136 14.07 -0.36 3.86
N ARG A 137 12.96 -0.32 4.59
CA ARG A 137 12.80 -0.91 5.92
C ARG A 137 11.90 -2.14 5.82
N GLN A 138 12.42 -3.28 6.27
CA GLN A 138 11.70 -4.55 6.30
C GLN A 138 11.64 -5.07 7.73
N MET A 139 10.44 -5.46 8.17
CA MET A 139 10.19 -5.93 9.53
C MET A 139 9.44 -7.25 9.49
N CYS A 140 10.09 -8.31 9.97
CA CYS A 140 9.45 -9.61 10.19
C CYS A 140 9.03 -9.72 11.66
N LEU A 141 7.73 -9.87 11.90
CA LEU A 141 7.17 -10.01 13.25
C LEU A 141 7.04 -11.47 13.72
N GLY A 142 7.11 -12.45 12.82
CA GLY A 142 6.91 -13.86 13.15
C GLY A 142 6.87 -14.76 11.90
N GLY A 143 6.95 -16.08 12.10
CA GLY A 143 6.91 -17.08 11.01
C GLY A 143 8.22 -17.14 10.21
N GLU A 144 8.15 -17.59 8.96
CA GLU A 144 9.32 -17.62 8.07
C GLU A 144 9.29 -16.44 7.08
N CYS A 145 10.27 -15.55 7.17
CA CYS A 145 10.36 -14.36 6.34
C CYS A 145 11.58 -14.39 5.42
N HIS A 146 11.37 -14.14 4.13
CA HIS A 146 12.45 -13.88 3.16
C HIS A 146 12.56 -12.37 2.91
N MET A 147 13.62 -11.75 3.43
CA MET A 147 13.83 -10.31 3.45
C MET A 147 14.81 -9.90 2.34
N LYS A 148 14.30 -9.83 1.10
CA LYS A 148 15.07 -9.45 -0.10
C LYS A 148 15.15 -7.93 -0.21
N CYS A 149 16.33 -7.37 -0.04
CA CYS A 149 16.53 -5.93 -0.19
C CYS A 149 17.82 -5.62 -0.97
N PHE A 150 17.62 -4.95 -2.09
CA PHE A 150 18.63 -4.46 -3.03
C PHE A 150 18.55 -2.93 -3.16
N ALA A 151 17.89 -2.27 -2.20
CA ALA A 151 17.87 -0.82 -2.08
C ALA A 151 19.25 -0.28 -1.71
N ARG A 152 19.47 1.01 -1.93
CA ARG A 152 20.70 1.70 -1.51
C ARG A 152 20.92 1.61 0.00
N ASN A 153 19.86 1.85 0.78
CA ASN A 153 19.86 1.68 2.23
C ASN A 153 18.82 0.63 2.64
N CYS A 154 19.30 -0.49 3.19
CA CYS A 154 18.47 -1.58 3.71
C CYS A 154 18.51 -1.61 5.24
N ARG A 155 17.36 -1.51 5.89
CA ARG A 155 17.18 -1.77 7.33
C ARG A 155 16.25 -2.96 7.52
N ARG A 156 16.77 -4.04 8.10
CA ARG A 156 16.01 -5.28 8.34
C ARG A 156 15.88 -5.51 9.85
N GLN A 157 14.68 -5.79 10.32
CA GLN A 157 14.39 -6.13 11.70
C GLN A 157 13.65 -7.47 11.76
N CYS A 158 14.10 -8.36 12.64
CA CYS A 158 13.50 -9.66 12.87
C CYS A 158 13.15 -9.75 14.36
N PHE A 159 11.86 -9.69 14.68
CA PHE A 159 11.36 -9.72 16.07
C PHE A 159 10.96 -11.13 16.52
N GLY A 160 10.67 -12.02 15.57
CA GLY A 160 10.34 -13.42 15.85
C GLY A 160 10.34 -14.27 14.59
N GLY A 161 10.52 -15.58 14.75
CA GLY A 161 10.51 -16.55 13.64
C GLY A 161 11.88 -16.74 12.96
N LYS A 162 11.86 -17.28 11.73
CA LYS A 162 13.06 -17.53 10.90
C LYS A 162 13.16 -16.43 9.84
N CYS A 163 14.24 -15.64 9.89
CA CYS A 163 14.46 -14.55 8.93
C CYS A 163 15.65 -14.85 8.03
N ASN A 164 15.40 -15.00 6.73
CA ASN A 164 16.45 -15.11 5.72
C ASN A 164 16.67 -13.74 5.07
N SER A 165 17.84 -13.13 5.30
CA SER A 165 18.20 -11.83 4.71
C SER A 165 18.97 -12.02 3.41
N ILE A 166 18.46 -11.46 2.32
CA ILE A 166 19.03 -11.61 0.97
C ILE A 166 19.29 -10.21 0.36
N GLY A 167 20.44 -10.02 -0.28
CA GLY A 167 20.81 -8.77 -0.98
C GLY A 167 21.81 -7.90 -0.23
N TYR A 168 21.82 -6.59 -0.51
CA TYR A 168 22.79 -5.64 0.06
C TYR A 168 22.61 -5.51 1.59
N THR A 169 23.72 -5.35 2.29
CA THR A 169 23.78 -5.18 3.74
C THR A 169 24.32 -3.80 4.08
N THR A 170 23.44 -2.83 4.35
CA THR A 170 23.77 -1.76 5.28
C THR A 170 23.49 -2.27 6.67
N THR A 171 24.53 -2.77 7.33
CA THR A 171 24.49 -3.34 8.67
C THR A 171 24.08 -2.27 9.68
N SER A 172 22.80 -2.15 10.01
CA SER A 172 22.45 -1.97 11.41
C SER A 172 22.24 -3.38 11.94
N LYS A 173 23.21 -3.90 12.70
CA LYS A 173 22.96 -5.04 13.58
C LYS A 173 21.60 -4.77 14.22
N ALA A 174 20.62 -5.64 13.97
CA ALA A 174 19.48 -5.67 14.85
C ALA A 174 20.08 -6.02 16.21
N SER A 175 20.25 -5.02 17.07
CA SER A 175 20.25 -5.29 18.50
C SER A 175 19.07 -6.22 18.70
N LEU A 176 19.34 -7.40 19.26
CA LEU A 176 18.36 -8.25 19.90
C LEU A 176 17.69 -7.40 20.99
N VAL A 177 16.84 -6.45 20.60
CA VAL A 177 15.90 -5.84 21.51
C VAL A 177 14.83 -6.90 21.62
N GLN A 178 14.91 -7.69 22.68
CA GLN A 178 13.79 -8.40 23.26
C GLN A 178 12.70 -7.36 23.61
N GLY A 179 12.07 -6.78 22.59
CA GLY A 179 10.92 -5.93 22.71
C GLY A 179 9.73 -6.83 22.89
N SER A 180 9.14 -6.80 24.08
CA SER A 180 7.94 -7.55 24.39
C SER A 180 6.84 -7.29 23.36
N PHE A 181 6.08 -8.34 23.03
CA PHE A 181 4.98 -8.35 22.04
C PHE A 181 4.05 -7.14 22.15
N TRP A 182 3.83 -6.62 23.37
CA TRP A 182 3.02 -5.44 23.68
C TRP A 182 3.54 -4.14 23.05
N THR A 183 4.85 -3.96 22.93
CA THR A 183 5.43 -2.76 22.32
C THR A 183 5.14 -2.68 20.82
N CYS A 184 5.15 -3.81 20.10
CA CYS A 184 4.81 -3.83 18.67
C CYS A 184 3.32 -3.56 18.41
N VAL A 185 2.43 -4.04 19.27
CA VAL A 185 0.99 -3.76 19.18
C VAL A 185 0.73 -2.27 19.39
N LEU A 186 1.39 -1.65 20.37
CA LEU A 186 1.29 -0.21 20.63
C LEU A 186 1.76 0.66 19.46
N TRP A 187 2.82 0.28 18.74
CA TRP A 187 3.23 1.00 17.52
C TRP A 187 2.25 0.83 16.36
N ALA A 188 1.64 -0.35 16.23
CA ALA A 188 0.62 -0.61 15.21
C ALA A 188 -0.71 0.13 15.49
N THR A 189 -1.07 0.33 16.77
CA THR A 189 -2.25 1.11 17.16
C THR A 189 -2.00 2.62 17.16
N LEU A 190 -0.80 3.09 17.56
CA LEU A 190 -0.43 4.52 17.51
C LEU A 190 -0.21 5.04 16.09
N SER A 191 0.08 4.17 15.11
CA SER A 191 0.08 4.56 13.69
C SER A 191 -1.33 4.68 13.10
N TYR A 192 -2.38 4.39 13.89
CA TYR A 192 -3.78 4.39 13.47
C TYR A 192 -4.60 5.53 14.10
N ASN A 193 -3.99 6.39 14.93
CA ASN A 193 -4.57 7.65 15.42
C ASN A 193 -3.82 8.85 14.85
#